data_AF-A0A9X1XUA9-F1
#
_entry.id   AF-A0A9X1XUA9-F1
#
_cell.length_a   1.000
_cell.length_b   1.000
_cell.length_c   1.000
_cell.angle_alpha   90.00
_cell.angle_beta   90.00
_cell.angle_gamma   90.00
#
_symmetry.space_group_name_H-M   'P 1'
#
loop_
_entity.id
_entity.type
_entity.pdbx_description
1 polymer ?
#
loop_
_entity_poly.entity_id
_entity_poly.type
_entity_poly.pdbx_seq_one_letter_code
_entity_poly.pdbx_strand_id
1 'polypeptide(L)'
;MGKEKGFDGSNLKQLQYESIENPNEWKNYIDNNITFNRTKFYNSEYYINAFRPYYKKMKGGHTWTKYYTLLKYIYPQIEKNENEFLDYAFLSEINFEPSKLSKIKSFNNPNRIELLKNDYYKSFNVIICACANYLTNSQIEDFFDVKFESDLSNPSEKLKIFKNENRVLINTRQLSMNIKNDYLIRISEVAKKYL
;
A
#
# COMPACT_ATOMS: atom_id res chain seq x y z
N MET A 1 1.88 -5.08 5.35
CA MET A 1 3.24 -5.54 5.40
C MET A 1 3.68 -5.40 3.98
N GLY A 2 4.30 -4.27 3.72
CA GLY A 2 4.71 -3.95 2.37
C GLY A 2 5.36 -2.62 2.32
N LYS A 3 6.00 -2.43 1.18
CA LYS A 3 7.25 -1.74 1.10
C LYS A 3 7.04 -0.56 0.19
N GLU A 4 7.23 0.66 0.67
CA GLU A 4 7.50 1.76 -0.24
C GLU A 4 8.95 1.59 -0.73
N LYS A 5 9.12 1.40 -2.03
CA LYS A 5 10.44 1.15 -2.63
C LYS A 5 11.26 2.43 -2.74
N GLY A 6 12.16 2.64 -1.77
CA GLY A 6 13.32 3.50 -1.90
C GLY A 6 14.58 2.66 -2.06
N PHE A 7 14.96 2.30 -3.29
CA PHE A 7 16.17 1.51 -3.52
C PHE A 7 17.22 2.28 -4.33
N ASP A 8 18.47 1.91 -4.10
CA ASP A 8 19.58 2.30 -4.95
C ASP A 8 19.52 1.44 -6.22
N GLY A 9 19.35 2.08 -7.38
CA GLY A 9 19.29 1.38 -8.68
C GLY A 9 20.58 0.64 -9.04
N SER A 10 21.69 0.90 -8.35
CA SER A 10 22.94 0.16 -8.49
C SER A 10 23.03 -1.10 -7.61
N ASN A 11 22.14 -1.24 -6.63
CA ASN A 11 22.15 -2.38 -5.71
C ASN A 11 21.22 -3.50 -6.21
N LEU A 12 21.74 -4.35 -7.09
CA LEU A 12 20.98 -5.45 -7.71
C LEU A 12 20.48 -6.50 -6.70
N LYS A 13 21.23 -6.73 -5.61
CA LYS A 13 20.80 -7.65 -4.53
C LYS A 13 19.57 -7.08 -3.84
N GLN A 14 19.59 -5.78 -3.52
CA GLN A 14 18.43 -5.09 -2.96
C GLN A 14 17.24 -5.17 -3.95
N LEU A 15 17.43 -4.87 -5.23
CA LEU A 15 16.36 -4.96 -6.23
C LEU A 15 15.72 -6.36 -6.29
N GLN A 16 16.54 -7.41 -6.31
CA GLN A 16 16.05 -8.79 -6.39
C GLN A 16 15.16 -9.13 -5.18
N TYR A 17 15.68 -8.98 -3.97
CA TYR A 17 14.95 -9.35 -2.75
C TYR A 17 13.78 -8.39 -2.47
N GLU A 18 14.05 -7.09 -2.51
CA GLU A 18 13.10 -6.07 -2.08
C GLU A 18 11.99 -5.78 -3.09
N SER A 19 12.20 -6.13 -4.37
CA SER A 19 11.27 -5.80 -5.44
C SER A 19 10.76 -7.02 -6.20
N ILE A 20 11.66 -7.85 -6.72
CA ILE A 20 11.31 -8.93 -7.65
C ILE A 20 10.75 -10.13 -6.87
N GLU A 21 11.50 -10.65 -5.91
CA GLU A 21 11.15 -11.84 -5.11
C GLU A 21 10.21 -11.54 -3.94
N ASN A 22 9.92 -10.26 -3.70
CA ASN A 22 9.07 -9.84 -2.60
C ASN A 22 7.71 -10.58 -2.51
N PRO A 23 7.01 -10.93 -3.61
CA PRO A 23 5.81 -11.78 -3.56
C PRO A 23 6.06 -13.16 -2.95
N ASN A 24 7.16 -13.80 -3.34
CA ASN A 24 7.51 -15.15 -2.90
C ASN A 24 7.90 -15.14 -1.42
N GLU A 25 8.64 -14.11 -0.98
CA GLU A 25 8.92 -13.89 0.44
C GLU A 25 7.63 -13.71 1.24
N TRP A 26 6.70 -12.85 0.78
CA TRP A 26 5.42 -12.65 1.46
C TRP A 26 4.61 -13.93 1.54
N LYS A 27 4.52 -14.68 0.44
CA LYS A 27 3.85 -15.97 0.42
C LYS A 27 4.47 -16.91 1.46
N ASN A 28 5.79 -17.02 1.49
CA ASN A 28 6.50 -17.84 2.48
C ASN A 28 6.21 -17.40 3.92
N TYR A 29 6.18 -16.09 4.20
CA TYR A 29 5.87 -15.59 5.54
C TYR A 29 4.44 -15.91 5.98
N ILE A 30 3.47 -15.80 5.06
CA ILE A 30 2.07 -16.17 5.30
C ILE A 30 1.96 -17.68 5.54
N ASP A 31 2.50 -18.49 4.63
CA ASP A 31 2.39 -19.95 4.67
C ASP A 31 3.05 -20.56 5.92
N ASN A 32 4.13 -19.94 6.42
CA ASN A 32 4.90 -20.45 7.57
C ASN A 32 4.67 -19.67 8.86
N ASN A 33 3.70 -18.74 8.90
CA ASN A 33 3.38 -17.94 10.07
C ASN A 33 4.60 -17.23 10.70
N ILE A 34 5.48 -16.69 9.86
CA ILE A 34 6.73 -16.05 10.32
C ILE A 34 6.41 -14.67 10.91
N THR A 35 6.83 -14.43 12.16
CA THR A 35 6.64 -13.16 12.86
C THR A 35 7.53 -12.05 12.30
N PHE A 36 7.02 -10.82 12.33
CA PHE A 36 7.67 -9.65 11.74
C PHE A 36 9.03 -9.31 12.39
N ASN A 37 10.08 -9.22 11.57
CA ASN A 37 11.40 -8.74 11.99
C ASN A 37 11.47 -7.21 11.90
N ARG A 38 11.34 -6.50 13.03
CA ARG A 38 11.49 -5.03 13.10
C ARG A 38 12.95 -4.54 12.97
N THR A 39 13.88 -5.34 12.43
CA THR A 39 15.32 -5.01 12.31
C THR A 39 15.71 -4.73 10.87
N LYS A 40 16.61 -3.75 10.63
CA LYS A 40 16.97 -3.26 9.28
C LYS A 40 17.76 -4.28 8.45
N PHE A 41 17.59 -4.24 7.11
CA PHE A 41 18.31 -5.10 6.15
C PHE A 41 19.84 -5.10 6.35
N TYR A 42 20.43 -3.93 6.61
CA TYR A 42 21.89 -3.83 6.86
C TYR A 42 22.36 -4.57 8.11
N ASN A 43 21.43 -4.94 8.99
CA ASN A 43 21.69 -5.65 10.24
C ASN A 43 21.22 -7.12 10.20
N SER A 44 20.51 -7.55 9.14
CA SER A 44 20.14 -8.95 8.90
C SER A 44 19.71 -9.17 7.44
N GLU A 45 20.30 -10.16 6.76
CA GLU A 45 19.92 -10.53 5.38
C GLU A 45 18.49 -11.09 5.26
N TYR A 46 17.87 -11.47 6.39
CA TYR A 46 16.51 -11.97 6.48
C TYR A 46 15.58 -10.84 6.93
N TYR A 47 14.89 -10.22 5.98
CA TYR A 47 14.21 -8.95 6.21
C TYR A 47 12.69 -9.04 6.05
N ILE A 48 11.98 -8.45 7.02
CA ILE A 48 10.54 -8.17 6.93
C ILE A 48 10.41 -6.69 7.25
N ASN A 49 10.20 -5.78 6.29
CA ASN A 49 9.97 -4.39 6.72
C ASN A 49 9.18 -3.43 5.85
N ALA A 50 8.44 -2.59 6.55
CA ALA A 50 7.85 -1.32 6.12
C ALA A 50 8.51 -0.15 6.89
N PHE A 51 9.82 -0.23 7.12
CA PHE A 51 10.57 0.82 7.78
C PHE A 51 10.42 2.13 7.04
N ARG A 52 10.38 3.24 7.80
CA ARG A 52 10.53 4.57 7.22
C ARG A 52 11.80 4.61 6.34
N PRO A 53 11.67 4.89 5.03
CA PRO A 53 12.79 4.72 4.08
C PRO A 53 13.98 5.65 4.33
N TYR A 54 13.82 6.70 5.14
CA TYR A 54 14.86 7.72 5.36
C TYR A 54 15.00 8.10 6.84
N TYR A 55 16.20 7.93 7.40
CA TYR A 55 16.59 8.39 8.75
C TYR A 55 16.48 9.92 8.90
N LYS A 56 16.75 10.68 7.83
CA LYS A 56 16.74 12.15 7.87
C LYS A 56 15.31 12.69 7.94
N LYS A 57 15.15 13.93 8.43
CA LYS A 57 13.87 14.65 8.43
C LYS A 57 13.35 14.73 6.99
N MET A 58 12.24 14.04 6.73
CA MET A 58 11.58 14.07 5.43
C MET A 58 11.02 15.48 5.22
N LYS A 59 11.34 16.10 4.09
CA LYS A 59 10.77 17.41 3.71
C LYS A 59 9.25 17.28 3.54
N GLY A 60 8.51 18.38 3.64
CA GLY A 60 7.07 18.36 3.34
C GLY A 60 6.82 17.80 1.95
N GLY A 61 5.85 16.88 1.80
CA GLY A 61 5.45 16.31 0.51
C GLY A 61 5.93 14.89 0.20
N HIS A 62 6.74 14.24 1.04
CA HIS A 62 7.07 12.82 0.81
C HIS A 62 5.88 11.89 1.06
N THR A 63 5.85 10.78 0.32
CA THR A 63 4.81 9.74 0.34
C THR A 63 4.56 9.20 1.74
N TRP A 64 5.62 8.87 2.49
CA TRP A 64 5.48 8.45 3.89
C TRP A 64 4.78 9.47 4.79
N THR A 65 5.05 10.77 4.60
CA THR A 65 4.35 11.81 5.36
C THR A 65 2.85 11.80 5.03
N LYS A 66 2.48 11.57 3.76
CA LYS A 66 1.08 11.50 3.34
C LYS A 66 0.38 10.26 3.88
N TYR A 67 1.04 9.11 3.85
CA TYR A 67 0.52 7.90 4.49
C TYR A 67 0.35 8.11 6.00
N TYR A 68 1.26 8.84 6.66
CA TYR A 68 1.19 9.04 8.10
C TYR A 68 0.05 10.00 8.43
N THR A 69 -0.09 11.07 7.66
CA THR A 69 -1.22 11.99 7.77
C THR A 69 -2.55 11.25 7.58
N LEU A 70 -2.65 10.35 6.58
CA LEU A 70 -3.84 9.53 6.39
C LEU A 70 -4.10 8.64 7.61
N LEU A 71 -3.10 7.91 8.10
CA LEU A 71 -3.24 7.10 9.32
C LEU A 71 -3.59 7.95 10.54
N LYS A 72 -3.03 9.15 10.69
CA LYS A 72 -3.37 10.05 11.81
C LYS A 72 -4.82 10.52 11.73
N TYR A 73 -5.34 10.72 10.53
CA TYR A 73 -6.76 11.00 10.37
C TYR A 73 -7.61 9.78 10.74
N ILE A 74 -7.22 8.57 10.36
CA ILE A 74 -7.95 7.33 10.69
C ILE A 74 -7.86 7.00 12.19
N TYR A 75 -6.66 7.06 12.76
CA TYR A 75 -6.29 6.73 14.14
C TYR A 75 -5.64 7.95 14.81
N PRO A 76 -6.43 8.86 15.43
CA PRO A 76 -5.91 10.09 16.04
C PRO A 76 -4.85 9.86 17.12
N GLN A 77 -4.82 8.67 17.74
CA GLN A 77 -3.86 8.26 18.75
C GLN A 77 -2.49 7.85 18.20
N ILE A 78 -2.32 7.65 16.88
CA ILE A 78 -1.04 7.19 16.33
C ILE A 78 0.09 8.18 16.65
N GLU A 79 1.21 7.63 17.13
CA GLU A 79 2.44 8.37 17.39
C GLU A 79 3.41 8.21 16.22
N LYS A 80 4.22 9.24 15.97
CA LYS A 80 5.16 9.24 14.85
C LYS A 80 6.50 8.62 15.26
N ASN A 81 6.64 7.31 15.04
CA ASN A 81 7.85 6.55 15.35
C ASN A 81 8.56 6.09 14.05
N GLU A 82 9.36 5.03 14.09
CA GLU A 82 10.08 4.53 12.91
C GLU A 82 9.32 3.41 12.17
N ASN A 83 8.36 2.78 12.86
CA ASN A 83 7.61 1.60 12.45
C ASN A 83 6.11 1.67 12.80
N GLU A 84 5.61 2.85 13.18
CA GLU A 84 4.24 3.05 13.64
C GLU A 84 3.19 2.52 12.65
N PHE A 85 3.47 2.57 11.35
CA PHE A 85 2.58 2.05 10.31
C PHE A 85 2.22 0.58 10.50
N LEU A 86 3.17 -0.22 10.96
CA LEU A 86 3.01 -1.67 11.06
C LEU A 86 2.04 -2.07 12.15
N ASP A 87 1.84 -1.20 13.14
CA ASP A 87 0.89 -1.44 14.22
C ASP A 87 -0.56 -1.20 13.77
N TYR A 88 -0.78 -0.47 12.66
CA TYR A 88 -2.11 -0.04 12.22
C TYR A 88 -2.48 -0.44 10.78
N ALA A 89 -1.50 -0.78 9.94
CA ALA A 89 -1.75 -0.96 8.51
C ALA A 89 -0.85 -1.98 7.85
N PHE A 90 -1.42 -2.64 6.84
CA PHE A 90 -0.71 -3.44 5.88
C PHE A 90 -0.51 -2.64 4.57
N LEU A 91 0.72 -2.18 4.28
CA LEU A 91 1.06 -1.65 2.95
C LEU A 91 1.44 -2.77 1.98
N SER A 92 1.37 -2.59 0.65
CA SER A 92 2.01 -3.42 -0.39
C SER A 92 2.07 -2.64 -1.70
N GLU A 93 2.98 -3.01 -2.59
CA GLU A 93 3.13 -2.42 -3.92
C GLU A 93 2.69 -3.39 -5.00
N ILE A 94 1.82 -2.90 -5.88
CA ILE A 94 1.37 -3.62 -7.07
C ILE A 94 2.48 -3.62 -8.13
N ASN A 95 3.00 -2.44 -8.47
CA ASN A 95 4.08 -2.31 -9.44
C ASN A 95 5.44 -2.55 -8.78
N PHE A 96 6.27 -3.39 -9.41
CA PHE A 96 7.63 -3.67 -8.94
C PHE A 96 8.73 -3.05 -9.81
N GLU A 97 8.37 -2.47 -10.95
CA GLU A 97 9.35 -1.86 -11.84
C GLU A 97 9.73 -0.46 -11.33
N PRO A 98 11.02 -0.19 -11.07
CA PRO A 98 11.49 1.16 -10.83
C PRO A 98 11.12 2.07 -11.99
N SER A 99 10.52 3.22 -11.69
CA SER A 99 10.52 4.29 -12.67
C SER A 99 10.45 5.65 -12.01
N LYS A 100 11.22 6.60 -12.55
CA LYS A 100 11.07 8.03 -12.23
C LYS A 100 9.71 8.58 -12.71
N LEU A 101 9.11 7.94 -13.71
CA LEU A 101 7.81 8.30 -14.30
C LEU A 101 7.01 7.04 -14.63
N SER A 102 5.83 6.87 -14.04
CA SER A 102 4.97 5.71 -14.35
C SER A 102 4.57 5.72 -15.82
N LYS A 103 5.13 4.81 -16.62
CA LYS A 103 4.70 4.55 -18.02
C LYS A 103 3.56 3.53 -18.11
N ILE A 104 3.24 2.88 -16.99
CA ILE A 104 2.24 1.82 -16.90
C ILE A 104 0.84 2.44 -16.85
N LYS A 105 0.01 2.13 -17.84
CA LYS A 105 -1.41 2.55 -17.90
C LYS A 105 -2.34 1.51 -17.26
N SER A 106 -1.98 0.24 -17.36
CA SER A 106 -2.67 -0.91 -16.77
C SER A 106 -1.63 -1.91 -16.29
N PHE A 107 -1.88 -2.57 -15.17
CA PHE A 107 -0.95 -3.52 -14.58
C PHE A 107 -1.44 -4.95 -14.80
N ASN A 108 -0.60 -5.78 -15.43
CA ASN A 108 -0.96 -7.13 -15.87
C ASN A 108 0.09 -8.20 -15.52
N ASN A 109 0.99 -7.93 -14.57
CA ASN A 109 1.94 -8.95 -14.14
C ASN A 109 1.20 -10.12 -13.44
N PRO A 110 1.31 -11.36 -13.95
CA PRO A 110 0.51 -12.48 -13.49
C PRO A 110 0.78 -12.84 -12.01
N ASN A 111 2.06 -12.92 -11.61
CA ASN A 111 2.43 -13.29 -10.24
C ASN A 111 1.90 -12.29 -9.21
N ARG A 112 1.94 -10.99 -9.54
CA ARG A 112 1.41 -9.93 -8.68
C ARG A 112 -0.11 -9.94 -8.65
N ILE A 113 -0.78 -10.22 -9.76
CA ILE A 113 -2.23 -10.41 -9.80
C ILE A 113 -2.64 -11.60 -8.93
N GLU A 114 -1.95 -12.74 -9.05
CA GLU A 114 -2.21 -13.93 -8.25
C GLU A 114 -2.02 -13.65 -6.76
N LEU A 115 -0.96 -12.93 -6.39
CA LEU A 115 -0.75 -12.47 -5.02
C LEU A 115 -1.93 -11.64 -4.51
N LEU A 116 -2.45 -10.69 -5.30
CA LEU A 116 -3.57 -9.84 -4.90
C LEU A 116 -4.89 -10.62 -4.71
N LYS A 117 -5.03 -11.78 -5.34
CA LYS A 117 -6.19 -12.67 -5.17
C LYS A 117 -6.15 -13.48 -3.87
N ASN A 118 -5.03 -13.48 -3.15
CA ASN A 118 -4.87 -14.23 -1.91
C ASN A 118 -5.83 -13.73 -0.82
N ASP A 119 -6.40 -14.65 -0.04
CA ASP A 119 -7.40 -14.36 1.00
C ASP A 119 -6.85 -13.48 2.12
N TYR A 120 -5.53 -13.44 2.30
CA TYR A 120 -4.88 -12.51 3.22
C TYR A 120 -5.29 -11.05 2.94
N TYR A 121 -5.31 -10.61 1.68
CA TYR A 121 -5.72 -9.24 1.35
C TYR A 121 -7.21 -9.01 1.62
N LYS A 122 -8.02 -10.07 1.54
CA LYS A 122 -9.46 -10.03 1.83
C LYS A 122 -9.72 -10.04 3.35
N SER A 123 -8.75 -10.45 4.17
CA SER A 123 -8.94 -10.47 5.63
C SER A 123 -9.12 -9.08 6.26
N PHE A 124 -8.77 -8.01 5.54
CA PHE A 124 -8.93 -6.63 6.02
C PHE A 124 -10.33 -6.10 5.73
N ASN A 125 -10.96 -5.47 6.73
CA ASN A 125 -12.24 -4.75 6.57
C ASN A 125 -12.08 -3.47 5.74
N VAL A 126 -10.89 -2.87 5.75
CA VAL A 126 -10.57 -1.66 4.99
C VAL A 126 -9.36 -1.89 4.11
N ILE A 127 -9.53 -1.69 2.80
CA ILE A 127 -8.46 -1.76 1.81
C ILE A 127 -8.36 -0.42 1.08
N ILE A 128 -7.15 0.15 0.98
CA ILE A 128 -6.91 1.37 0.21
C ILE A 128 -5.98 1.04 -0.96
N CYS A 129 -6.54 0.99 -2.18
CA CYS A 129 -5.75 0.78 -3.40
C CYS A 129 -5.29 2.13 -3.95
N ALA A 130 -4.08 2.56 -3.58
CA ALA A 130 -3.45 3.78 -4.10
C ALA A 130 -2.84 3.57 -5.50
N CYS A 131 -3.61 2.96 -6.40
CA CYS A 131 -3.13 2.35 -7.64
C CYS A 131 -3.69 3.03 -8.91
N ALA A 132 -4.49 4.08 -8.76
CA ALA A 132 -5.13 4.81 -9.86
C ALA A 132 -5.84 3.84 -10.83
N ASN A 133 -5.39 3.77 -12.08
CA ASN A 133 -5.99 2.95 -13.14
C ASN A 133 -5.22 1.65 -13.40
N TYR A 134 -4.29 1.26 -12.51
CA TYR A 134 -3.57 0.00 -12.66
C TYR A 134 -4.51 -1.21 -12.67
N LEU A 135 -5.57 -1.16 -11.86
CA LEU A 135 -6.64 -2.15 -11.83
C LEU A 135 -7.94 -1.53 -12.37
N THR A 136 -8.63 -2.30 -13.21
CA THR A 136 -10.00 -2.00 -13.66
C THR A 136 -11.01 -2.27 -12.55
N ASN A 137 -12.23 -1.73 -12.67
CA ASN A 137 -13.30 -2.02 -11.72
C ASN A 137 -13.57 -3.52 -11.60
N SER A 138 -13.67 -4.23 -12.74
CA SER A 138 -13.91 -5.68 -12.75
C SER A 138 -12.80 -6.47 -12.06
N GLN A 139 -11.53 -6.08 -12.25
CA GLN A 139 -10.42 -6.70 -11.52
C GLN A 139 -10.49 -6.44 -10.02
N ILE A 140 -10.87 -5.24 -9.59
CA ILE A 140 -11.03 -4.92 -8.17
C ILE A 140 -12.14 -5.77 -7.56
N GLU A 141 -13.28 -5.88 -8.24
CA GLU A 141 -14.40 -6.70 -7.78
C GLU A 141 -14.02 -8.18 -7.68
N ASP A 142 -13.30 -8.72 -8.69
CA ASP A 142 -12.82 -10.11 -8.71
C ASP A 142 -11.76 -10.37 -7.63
N PHE A 143 -10.74 -9.53 -7.52
CA PHE A 143 -9.57 -9.82 -6.68
C PHE A 143 -9.90 -9.71 -5.19
N PHE A 144 -10.77 -8.77 -4.83
CA PHE A 144 -11.06 -8.43 -3.43
C PHE A 144 -12.46 -8.83 -2.99
N ASP A 145 -13.25 -9.49 -3.84
CA ASP A 145 -14.61 -9.92 -3.55
C ASP A 145 -15.50 -8.78 -3.00
N VAL A 146 -15.59 -7.71 -3.78
CA VAL A 146 -16.38 -6.50 -3.47
C VAL A 146 -17.15 -6.08 -4.71
N LYS A 147 -18.14 -5.19 -4.57
CA LYS A 147 -18.91 -4.61 -5.67
C LYS A 147 -18.77 -3.10 -5.70
N PHE A 148 -18.74 -2.52 -6.90
CA PHE A 148 -18.73 -1.08 -7.08
C PHE A 148 -19.97 -0.46 -6.42
N GLU A 149 -19.74 0.55 -5.58
CA GLU A 149 -20.80 1.25 -4.86
C GLU A 149 -20.98 2.67 -5.39
N SER A 150 -19.90 3.45 -5.42
CA SER A 150 -19.99 4.87 -5.76
C SER A 150 -18.68 5.44 -6.29
N ASP A 151 -18.80 6.52 -7.08
CA ASP A 151 -17.68 7.32 -7.55
C ASP A 151 -17.77 8.72 -6.94
N LEU A 152 -16.91 8.99 -5.97
CA LEU A 152 -16.80 10.28 -5.28
C LEU A 152 -15.61 11.08 -5.81
N SER A 153 -15.13 10.78 -7.02
CA SER A 153 -13.95 11.45 -7.58
C SER A 153 -14.20 12.93 -7.83
N ASN A 154 -13.20 13.77 -7.54
CA ASN A 154 -13.13 15.16 -7.99
C ASN A 154 -12.14 15.28 -9.16
N PRO A 155 -12.13 16.39 -9.91
CA PRO A 155 -11.07 16.66 -10.88
C PRO A 155 -9.69 16.49 -10.23
N SER A 156 -8.88 15.58 -10.78
CA SER A 156 -7.54 15.21 -10.28
C SER A 156 -7.48 14.33 -9.02
N GLU A 157 -8.59 13.96 -8.41
CA GLU A 157 -8.68 13.16 -7.18
C GLU A 157 -9.61 11.96 -7.38
N LYS A 158 -9.06 10.80 -7.71
CA LYS A 158 -9.84 9.57 -7.86
C LYS A 158 -10.32 9.06 -6.50
N LEU A 159 -11.61 8.81 -6.30
CA LEU A 159 -12.13 8.23 -5.06
C LEU A 159 -13.31 7.31 -5.38
N LYS A 160 -13.01 6.07 -5.79
CA LYS A 160 -14.05 5.07 -6.07
C LYS A 160 -14.18 4.12 -4.90
N ILE A 161 -15.41 3.85 -4.50
CA ILE A 161 -15.73 2.99 -3.37
C ILE A 161 -16.32 1.68 -3.90
N PHE A 162 -15.79 0.59 -3.38
CA PHE A 162 -16.28 -0.76 -3.58
C PHE A 162 -16.55 -1.36 -2.20
N LYS A 163 -17.59 -2.17 -2.04
CA LYS A 163 -17.86 -2.82 -0.77
C LYS A 163 -18.58 -4.15 -0.92
N ASN A 164 -18.58 -4.91 0.16
CA ASN A 164 -19.54 -5.95 0.46
C ASN A 164 -20.08 -5.72 1.88
N GLU A 165 -20.68 -6.74 2.50
CA GLU A 165 -21.26 -6.64 3.85
C GLU A 165 -20.21 -6.30 4.93
N ASN A 166 -18.98 -6.78 4.78
CA ASN A 166 -17.95 -6.75 5.83
C ASN A 166 -16.72 -5.89 5.47
N ARG A 167 -16.61 -5.45 4.23
CA ARG A 167 -15.38 -4.85 3.68
C ARG A 167 -15.68 -3.65 2.81
N VAL A 168 -14.82 -2.63 2.93
CA VAL A 168 -14.72 -1.53 1.98
C VAL A 168 -13.34 -1.52 1.31
N LEU A 169 -13.33 -1.30 0.00
CA LEU A 169 -12.15 -0.99 -0.78
C LEU A 169 -12.27 0.40 -1.39
N ILE A 170 -11.28 1.23 -1.10
CA ILE A 170 -11.18 2.61 -1.56
C ILE A 170 -10.10 2.68 -2.63
N ASN A 171 -10.49 2.86 -3.90
CA ASN A 171 -9.56 3.03 -5.01
C ASN A 171 -9.24 4.52 -5.21
N THR A 172 -7.98 4.86 -4.99
CA THR A 172 -7.47 6.24 -5.04
C THR A 172 -6.43 6.40 -6.14
N ARG A 173 -6.07 7.64 -6.46
CA ARG A 173 -4.79 7.88 -7.17
C ARG A 173 -3.61 7.54 -6.25
N GLN A 174 -2.40 7.49 -6.82
CA GLN A 174 -1.18 7.42 -6.01
C GLN A 174 -1.13 8.60 -5.02
N LEU A 175 -0.89 8.29 -3.74
CA LEU A 175 -0.84 9.28 -2.65
C LEU A 175 0.55 9.90 -2.47
N SER A 176 1.52 9.45 -3.28
CA SER A 176 2.90 9.96 -3.30
C SER A 176 3.06 11.33 -3.94
N MET A 177 2.08 11.76 -4.73
CA MET A 177 2.10 13.00 -5.50
C MET A 177 1.51 14.17 -4.70
N ASN A 178 1.52 15.38 -5.27
CA ASN A 178 0.95 16.59 -4.67
C ASN A 178 -0.56 16.44 -4.38
N ILE A 179 -0.89 15.86 -3.23
CA ILE A 179 -2.26 15.67 -2.74
C ILE A 179 -2.57 16.63 -1.60
N LYS A 180 -3.79 17.18 -1.59
CA LYS A 180 -4.29 18.03 -0.52
C LYS A 180 -4.67 17.20 0.71
N ASN A 181 -4.62 17.81 1.89
CA ASN A 181 -5.01 17.13 3.12
C ASN A 181 -6.51 16.81 3.14
N ASP A 182 -7.35 17.68 2.57
CA ASP A 182 -8.81 17.44 2.48
C ASP A 182 -9.14 16.14 1.75
N TYR A 183 -8.36 15.79 0.72
CA TYR A 183 -8.51 14.51 0.03
C TYR A 183 -8.18 13.31 0.94
N LEU A 184 -7.15 13.43 1.79
CA LEU A 184 -6.83 12.41 2.79
C LEU A 184 -7.92 12.30 3.86
N ILE A 185 -8.52 13.43 4.26
CA ILE A 185 -9.65 13.45 5.20
C ILE A 185 -10.82 12.66 4.61
N ARG A 186 -11.20 12.94 3.35
CA ARG A 186 -12.29 12.22 2.67
C ARG A 186 -12.05 10.71 2.57
N ILE A 187 -10.81 10.28 2.29
CA ILE A 187 -10.45 8.86 2.32
C ILE A 187 -10.64 8.30 3.73
N SER A 188 -10.18 9.02 4.76
CA SER A 188 -10.28 8.58 6.16
C SER A 188 -11.73 8.46 6.65
N GLU A 189 -12.62 9.35 6.22
CA GLU A 189 -14.04 9.35 6.58
C GLU A 189 -14.75 8.11 6.06
N VAL A 190 -14.35 7.60 4.88
CA VAL A 190 -14.87 6.33 4.36
C VAL A 190 -14.29 5.16 5.14
N ALA A 191 -12.96 5.14 5.36
CA ALA A 191 -12.29 4.06 6.08
C ALA A 191 -12.86 3.86 7.50
N LYS A 192 -13.09 4.94 8.25
CA LYS A 192 -13.61 4.91 9.62
C LYS A 192 -14.99 4.29 9.79
N LYS A 193 -15.79 4.18 8.72
CA LYS A 193 -17.12 3.55 8.80
C LYS A 193 -17.05 2.03 8.93
N TYR A 194 -15.87 1.44 8.74
CA TYR A 194 -15.64 -0.01 8.67
C TYR A 194 -14.50 -0.47 9.61
N LEU A 195 -14.07 0.39 10.53
CA LEU A 195 -13.11 0.10 11.60
C LEU A 195 -13.84 0.15 12.94
#